data_AF-A0A0Q9U0C3-F1
#
_entry.id   AF-A0A0Q9U0C3-F1
#
_cell.length_a   1.000
_cell.length_b   1.000
_cell.length_c   1.000
_cell.angle_alpha   90.00
_cell.angle_beta   90.00
_cell.angle_gamma   90.00
#
_symmetry.space_group_name_H-M   'P 1'
#
loop_
_entity.id
_entity.type
_entity.pdbx_description
1 polymer ?
#
loop_
_entity_poly.entity_id
_entity_poly.type
_entity_poly.pdbx_seq_one_letter_code
_entity_poly.pdbx_strand_id
1 'polypeptide(L)'
;MTEGSRVPGAADPATLRALATGRSTTRTLSDDLLTHLPDLGDLPTQRALDTWVEQAADTLRALSEALEERLLDLGAAPDRPREGADDGGSDAPGPATRSGDSR
;
A
#
# COMPACT_ATOMS: atom_id res chain seq x y z
N MET A 1 -28.74 3.36 -20.26
CA MET A 1 -27.32 2.95 -20.19
C MET A 1 -26.77 3.55 -18.92
N THR A 2 -26.55 2.75 -17.88
CA THR A 2 -26.07 3.23 -16.57
C THR A 2 -24.54 3.24 -16.61
N GLU A 3 -23.95 4.42 -16.71
CA GLU A 3 -22.52 4.62 -16.48
C GLU A 3 -22.17 4.18 -15.06
N GLY A 4 -21.36 3.13 -14.99
CA GLY A 4 -20.72 2.69 -13.74
C GLY A 4 -19.76 3.78 -13.28
N SER A 5 -20.20 4.56 -12.29
CA SER A 5 -19.40 5.55 -11.58
C SER A 5 -18.15 4.87 -11.02
N ARG A 6 -17.01 4.99 -11.71
CA ARG A 6 -15.70 4.77 -11.11
C ARG A 6 -15.42 5.98 -10.23
N VAL A 7 -15.51 5.79 -8.92
CA VAL A 7 -14.99 6.75 -7.94
C VAL A 7 -13.50 6.94 -8.22
N PRO A 8 -13.03 8.16 -8.56
CA PRO A 8 -11.62 8.42 -8.81
C PRO A 8 -10.89 8.40 -7.47
N GLY A 9 -10.23 7.28 -7.15
CA GLY A 9 -9.46 7.12 -5.91
C GLY A 9 -9.54 5.72 -5.31
N ALA A 10 -10.59 4.96 -5.64
CA ALA A 10 -10.69 3.56 -5.25
C ALA A 10 -9.82 2.67 -6.15
N ALA A 11 -8.94 1.87 -5.54
CA ALA A 11 -8.17 0.88 -6.27
C ALA A 11 -9.10 -0.07 -7.05
N ASP A 12 -8.75 -0.37 -8.30
CA ASP A 12 -9.57 -1.23 -9.15
C ASP A 12 -9.76 -2.63 -8.51
N PRO A 13 -11.01 -3.15 -8.41
CA PRO A 13 -11.30 -4.39 -7.71
C PRO A 13 -10.68 -5.63 -8.38
N ALA A 14 -10.29 -5.57 -9.66
CA ALA A 14 -9.50 -6.64 -10.26
C ALA A 14 -8.05 -6.60 -9.77
N THR A 15 -7.47 -5.40 -9.59
CA THR A 15 -6.14 -5.22 -9.00
C THR A 15 -6.08 -5.75 -7.57
N LEU A 16 -7.06 -5.41 -6.73
CA LEU A 16 -7.12 -5.92 -5.34
C LEU A 16 -7.22 -7.44 -5.28
N ARG A 17 -8.04 -8.05 -6.15
CA ARG A 17 -8.14 -9.51 -6.27
C ARG A 17 -6.83 -10.14 -6.74
N ALA A 18 -6.15 -9.54 -7.72
CA ALA A 18 -4.87 -10.04 -8.20
C ALA A 18 -3.79 -10.01 -7.11
N LEU A 19 -3.73 -8.94 -6.30
CA LEU A 19 -2.80 -8.83 -5.17
C LEU A 19 -3.11 -9.85 -4.06
N ALA A 20 -4.39 -10.03 -3.72
CA ALA A 20 -4.82 -11.03 -2.74
C ALA A 20 -4.50 -12.47 -3.20
N THR A 21 -4.74 -12.78 -4.47
CA THR A 21 -4.36 -14.07 -5.06
C THR A 21 -2.84 -14.25 -5.05
N GLY A 22 -2.07 -13.21 -5.40
CA GLY A 22 -0.61 -13.24 -5.36
C GLY A 22 -0.07 -13.58 -3.96
N ARG A 23 -0.60 -12.91 -2.92
CA ARG A 23 -0.22 -13.15 -1.52
C ARG A 23 -0.54 -14.57 -1.07
N SER A 24 -1.72 -15.08 -1.42
CA SER A 24 -2.09 -16.47 -1.09
C SER A 24 -1.16 -17.46 -1.76
N THR A 25 -0.87 -17.27 -3.04
CA THR A 25 0.00 -18.16 -3.82
C THR A 25 1.42 -18.18 -3.28
N THR A 26 1.99 -17.01 -2.94
CA THR A 26 3.38 -16.95 -2.48
C THR A 26 3.55 -17.57 -1.10
N ARG A 27 2.53 -17.42 -0.24
CA ARG A 27 2.49 -18.12 1.05
C ARG A 27 2.43 -19.64 0.88
N THR A 28 1.54 -20.15 0.02
CA THR A 28 1.45 -21.58 -0.25
C THR A 28 2.75 -22.14 -0.82
N LEU A 29 3.35 -21.46 -1.79
CA LEU A 29 4.63 -21.88 -2.37
C LEU A 29 5.78 -21.89 -1.34
N SER A 30 5.78 -20.94 -0.40
CA SER A 30 6.75 -20.91 0.69
C SER A 30 6.60 -22.13 1.60
N ASP A 31 5.37 -22.51 1.96
CA ASP A 31 5.10 -23.66 2.81
C ASP A 31 5.41 -24.98 2.08
N ASP A 32 5.08 -25.08 0.80
CA ASP A 32 5.32 -26.27 -0.03
C ASP A 32 6.83 -26.53 -0.24
N LEU A 33 7.62 -25.48 -0.48
CA LEU A 33 9.07 -25.57 -0.64
C LEU A 33 9.75 -26.17 0.59
N LEU A 34 9.33 -25.77 1.79
CA LEU A 34 9.87 -26.28 3.05
C LEU A 34 9.38 -27.70 3.36
N THR A 35 8.21 -28.08 2.84
CA THR A 35 7.62 -29.40 3.10
C THR A 35 8.23 -30.50 2.21
N HIS A 36 8.68 -30.16 1.00
CA HIS A 36 9.07 -31.13 -0.02
C HIS A 36 10.54 -31.06 -0.40
N LEU A 37 11.42 -31.21 0.58
CA LEU A 37 12.86 -31.28 0.34
C LEU A 37 13.31 -32.72 0.02
N PRO A 38 13.86 -32.99 -1.17
CA PRO A 38 14.42 -34.30 -1.47
C PRO A 38 15.70 -34.55 -0.66
N ASP A 39 15.88 -35.80 -0.23
CA ASP A 39 17.16 -36.29 0.29
C ASP A 39 18.05 -36.69 -0.90
N LEU A 40 19.17 -36.00 -1.06
CA LEU A 40 20.14 -36.20 -2.13
C LEU A 40 21.22 -37.23 -1.76
N GLY A 41 21.35 -37.58 -0.47
CA GLY A 41 22.34 -38.55 0.03
C GLY A 41 23.79 -38.04 0.08
N ASP A 42 24.11 -36.91 -0.56
CA ASP A 42 25.41 -36.27 -0.48
C ASP A 42 25.35 -34.96 0.34
N LEU A 43 26.16 -34.90 1.39
CA LEU A 43 26.06 -33.86 2.41
C LEU A 43 26.37 -32.44 1.89
N PRO A 44 27.34 -32.22 0.98
CA PRO A 44 27.60 -30.89 0.42
C PRO A 44 26.46 -30.38 -0.47
N THR A 45 25.88 -31.22 -1.36
CA THR A 45 24.77 -30.79 -2.22
C THR A 45 23.49 -30.65 -1.42
N GLN A 46 23.25 -31.50 -0.42
CA GLN A 46 22.14 -31.33 0.52
C GLN A 46 22.19 -29.96 1.19
N ARG A 47 23.33 -29.54 1.75
CA ARG A 47 23.47 -28.23 2.38
C ARG A 47 23.26 -27.06 1.41
N ALA A 48 23.73 -27.20 0.17
CA ALA A 48 23.53 -26.19 -0.86
C ALA A 48 22.04 -26.06 -1.22
N LEU A 49 21.33 -27.20 -1.32
CA LEU A 49 19.89 -27.23 -1.55
C LEU A 49 19.11 -26.65 -0.37
N ASP A 50 19.43 -27.06 0.86
CA ASP A 50 18.79 -26.56 2.08
C ASP A 50 18.90 -25.03 2.15
N THR A 51 20.10 -24.49 1.92
CA THR A 51 20.35 -23.03 1.91
C THR A 51 19.52 -22.32 0.83
N TRP A 52 19.44 -22.89 -0.37
CA TRP A 52 18.70 -22.29 -1.47
C TRP A 52 17.19 -22.29 -1.19
N VAL A 53 16.67 -23.37 -0.60
CA VAL A 53 15.26 -23.49 -0.24
C VAL A 53 14.89 -22.52 0.88
N GLU A 54 15.73 -22.35 1.90
CA GLU A 54 15.54 -21.33 2.94
C GLU A 54 15.48 -19.92 2.33
N GLN A 55 16.42 -19.57 1.45
CA GLN A 55 16.44 -18.27 0.77
C GLN A 55 15.20 -18.03 -0.12
N ALA A 56 14.73 -19.07 -0.80
CA ALA A 56 13.52 -19.01 -1.62
C ALA A 56 12.27 -18.78 -0.75
N ALA A 57 12.15 -19.50 0.37
CA ALA A 57 11.05 -19.33 1.32
C ALA A 57 11.05 -17.92 1.92
N ASP A 58 12.21 -17.42 2.35
CA ASP A 58 12.34 -16.05 2.88
C ASP A 58 11.96 -14.99 1.83
N THR A 59 12.33 -15.19 0.56
CA THR A 59 11.96 -14.27 -0.52
C THR A 59 10.45 -14.28 -0.78
N LEU A 60 9.81 -15.44 -0.77
CA LEU A 60 8.37 -15.57 -0.94
C LEU A 60 7.59 -14.96 0.23
N ARG A 61 8.12 -15.08 1.44
CA ARG A 61 7.58 -14.44 2.63
C ARG A 61 7.67 -12.92 2.54
N ALA A 62 8.84 -12.37 2.20
CA ALA A 62 9.03 -10.94 2.01
C ALA A 62 8.08 -10.39 0.92
N LEU A 63 7.87 -11.14 -0.16
CA LEU A 63 6.93 -10.76 -1.21
C LEU A 63 5.47 -10.81 -0.74
N SER A 64 5.10 -11.80 0.07
CA SER A 64 3.77 -11.86 0.71
C SER A 64 3.52 -10.63 1.60
N GLU A 65 4.52 -10.24 2.40
CA GLU A 65 4.46 -9.06 3.28
C GLU A 65 4.32 -7.77 2.47
N ALA A 66 5.13 -7.60 1.41
CA ALA A 66 5.02 -6.44 0.52
C ALA A 66 3.67 -6.34 -0.20
N LEU A 67 3.08 -7.47 -0.59
CA LEU A 67 1.73 -7.51 -1.17
C LEU A 67 0.65 -7.13 -0.14
N GLU A 68 0.83 -7.53 1.12
CA GLU A 68 -0.06 -7.14 2.23
C GLU A 68 0.01 -5.65 2.50
N GLU A 69 1.20 -5.08 2.61
CA GLU A 69 1.41 -3.63 2.74
C GLU A 69 0.73 -2.88 1.59
N ARG A 70 0.89 -3.37 0.35
CA ARG A 70 0.28 -2.76 -0.82
C ARG A 70 -1.24 -2.83 -0.80
N LEU A 71 -1.82 -3.93 -0.32
CA LEU A 71 -3.27 -4.07 -0.14
C LEU A 71 -3.80 -3.08 0.91
N LEU A 72 -3.07 -2.90 2.02
CA LEU A 72 -3.42 -1.95 3.07
C LEU A 72 -3.36 -0.51 2.56
N ASP A 73 -2.30 -0.12 1.84
CA ASP A 73 -2.18 1.22 1.24
C ASP A 73 -3.34 1.55 0.29
N LEU A 74 -3.72 0.58 -0.54
CA LEU A 74 -4.80 0.73 -1.52
C LEU A 74 -6.18 0.73 -0.86
N GLY A 75 -6.36 0.02 0.26
CA GLY A 75 -7.59 0.04 1.05
C GLY A 75 -7.70 1.25 1.99
N ALA A 76 -6.58 1.86 2.35
CA ALA A 76 -6.49 3.02 3.24
C ALA A 76 -6.65 4.35 2.51
N ALA A 77 -6.57 4.39 1.18
CA ALA A 77 -6.71 5.62 0.39
C ALA A 77 -8.16 6.17 0.51
N PRO A 78 -8.38 7.26 1.26
CA PRO A 78 -9.63 7.98 1.22
C PRO A 78 -9.54 9.00 0.08
N ASP A 79 -10.69 9.34 -0.49
CA ASP A 79 -10.92 10.62 -1.19
C ASP A 79 -10.14 11.73 -0.45
N ARG A 80 -9.01 12.19 -1.01
CA ARG A 80 -8.46 13.48 -0.63
C ARG A 80 -8.81 14.45 -1.74
N PRO A 81 -9.96 15.14 -1.65
CA PRO A 81 -9.97 16.51 -2.07
C PRO A 81 -8.98 17.22 -1.14
N ARG A 82 -7.77 17.50 -1.63
CA ARG A 82 -7.12 18.74 -1.20
C ARG A 82 -7.73 19.86 -2.04
N GLU A 83 -9.04 20.02 -1.86
CA GLU A 83 -9.82 21.11 -2.42
C GLU A 83 -9.47 22.38 -1.64
N GLY A 84 -9.40 23.48 -2.39
CA GLY A 84 -8.66 24.68 -2.03
C GLY A 84 -9.10 25.32 -0.74
N ALA A 85 -8.12 25.68 0.08
CA ALA A 85 -8.17 26.95 0.76
C ALA A 85 -7.53 27.99 -0.18
N ASP A 86 -8.26 28.36 -1.23
CA ASP A 86 -8.00 29.60 -1.96
C ASP A 86 -9.19 30.54 -1.72
N ASP A 87 -8.83 31.77 -1.39
CA ASP A 87 -9.63 33.00 -1.33
C ASP A 87 -10.87 33.08 -0.42
N GLY A 88 -10.62 33.64 0.76
CA GLY A 88 -11.58 34.47 1.49
C GLY A 88 -10.97 35.85 1.75
N GLY A 89 -10.73 36.62 0.69
CA GLY A 89 -10.47 38.04 0.80
C GLY A 89 -11.62 38.72 1.55
N SER A 90 -11.30 39.40 2.65
CA SER A 90 -12.14 40.48 3.16
C SER A 90 -11.30 41.74 3.17
N ASP A 91 -11.31 42.38 2.01
CA ASP A 91 -11.11 43.81 1.87
C ASP A 91 -12.05 44.57 2.83
N ALA A 92 -11.61 45.75 3.25
CA ALA A 92 -12.07 46.50 4.42
C ALA A 92 -13.57 46.90 4.40
N PRO A 93 -14.08 47.47 5.52
CA PRO A 93 -14.05 48.93 5.57
C PRO A 93 -13.74 49.50 6.97
N GLY A 94 -12.84 50.49 7.02
CA GLY A 94 -12.93 51.53 8.06
C GLY A 94 -14.22 52.35 7.86
N PRO A 95 -14.77 52.98 8.91
CA PRO A 95 -14.35 54.36 9.15
C PRO A 95 -14.34 54.85 10.62
N ALA A 96 -13.38 55.76 10.86
CA ALA A 96 -13.39 56.98 11.68
C ALA A 96 -14.28 57.12 12.93
N THR A 97 -13.64 57.43 14.06
CA THR A 97 -13.89 58.56 15.00
C THR A 97 -12.83 58.49 16.11
N ARG A 98 -12.26 59.52 16.75
CA ARG A 98 -12.35 60.98 16.67
C ARG A 98 -11.29 61.54 17.66
N SER A 99 -10.52 62.52 17.20
CA SER A 99 -9.98 63.72 17.89
C SER A 99 -9.43 63.70 19.33
N GLY A 100 -8.29 64.41 19.48
CA GLY A 100 -7.88 65.19 20.66
C GLY A 100 -6.99 64.41 21.63
N ASP A 101 -5.93 64.93 22.23
CA ASP A 101 -5.65 66.31 22.59
C ASP A 101 -4.15 66.48 22.87
N SER A 102 -3.66 67.72 22.71
CA SER A 102 -2.27 68.12 22.85
C SER A 102 -1.92 68.48 24.30
N ARG A 103 -0.72 68.14 24.77
CA ARG A 103 0.12 69.01 25.61
C ARG A 103 1.53 68.44 25.79
#